data_AF-A0A3M6K7I2-F1
#
_entry.id   AF-A0A3M6K7I2-F1
#
_cell.length_a   1.000
_cell.length_b   1.000
_cell.length_c   1.000
_cell.angle_alpha   90.00
_cell.angle_beta   90.00
_cell.angle_gamma   90.00
#
_symmetry.space_group_name_H-M   'P 1'
#
loop_
_entity.id
_entity.type
_entity.pdbx_description
1 polymer ?
#
loop_
_entity_poly.entity_id
_entity_poly.type
_entity_poly.pdbx_seq_one_letter_code
_entity_poly.pdbx_strand_id
1 'polypeptide(L)'
;MAEIDTQKDFFLFLHGKMDLKQKATDVLIAKGCSDEKITMGAPTKVGNVGDYMVQLWPPGPAPNQIKIQQITKVEEVEPEGMIGLWKGVSKEDVESIPLE
;
A
#
# COMPACT_ATOMS: atom_id res chain seq x y z
N MET A 1 9.05 -13.92 9.12
CA MET A 1 9.47 -12.79 8.27
C MET A 1 9.00 -13.16 6.88
N ALA A 2 7.92 -12.56 6.40
CA ALA A 2 7.49 -12.77 5.04
C ALA A 2 8.41 -11.93 4.15
N GLU A 3 9.12 -12.56 3.22
CA GLU A 3 9.89 -11.84 2.21
C GLU A 3 8.92 -11.03 1.35
N ILE A 4 9.13 -9.71 1.30
CA ILE A 4 8.38 -8.82 0.42
C ILE A 4 8.89 -9.06 -1.00
N ASP A 5 8.00 -9.50 -1.88
CA ASP A 5 8.30 -9.68 -3.29
C ASP A 5 8.32 -8.31 -3.99
N THR A 6 9.52 -7.78 -4.21
CA THR A 6 9.71 -6.46 -4.82
C THR A 6 9.39 -6.43 -6.32
N GLN A 7 9.08 -7.57 -6.95
CA GLN A 7 8.63 -7.64 -8.34
C GLN A 7 7.13 -7.36 -8.50
N LYS A 8 6.39 -7.38 -7.39
CA LYS A 8 4.94 -7.11 -7.33
C LYS A 8 4.63 -5.63 -7.33
N ASP A 9 3.37 -5.30 -7.56
CA ASP A 9 2.89 -3.93 -7.57
C ASP A 9 2.59 -3.46 -6.14
N PHE A 10 3.02 -2.23 -5.82
CA PHE A 10 2.85 -1.58 -4.53
C PHE A 10 1.89 -0.41 -4.67
N PHE A 11 0.72 -0.51 -4.05
CA PHE A 11 -0.31 0.51 -4.09
C PHE A 11 -0.18 1.46 -2.90
N LEU A 12 0.33 2.67 -3.13
CA LEU A 12 0.63 3.65 -2.09
C LEU A 12 -0.59 4.56 -1.77
N PHE A 13 -1.04 4.52 -0.51
CA PHE A 13 -2.12 5.32 0.04
C PHE A 13 -1.60 6.36 1.02
N LEU A 14 -1.66 7.62 0.59
CA LEU A 14 -1.11 8.76 1.34
C LEU A 14 -2.15 9.50 2.19
N HIS A 15 -3.45 9.20 2.08
CA HIS A 15 -4.51 9.87 2.85
C HIS A 15 -4.41 11.42 2.87
N GLY A 16 -3.96 12.02 1.75
CA GLY A 16 -3.76 13.48 1.61
C GLY A 16 -2.38 14.01 2.03
N LYS A 17 -1.48 13.17 2.55
CA LYS A 17 -0.11 13.53 2.92
C LYS A 17 0.86 13.41 1.74
N MET A 18 0.75 14.33 0.79
CA MET A 18 1.66 14.37 -0.36
C MET A 18 3.12 14.63 0.05
N ASP A 19 3.38 15.34 1.14
CA ASP A 19 4.74 15.55 1.68
C ASP A 19 5.46 14.23 2.01
N LEU A 20 4.71 13.19 2.39
CA LEU A 20 5.27 11.88 2.73
C LEU A 20 5.35 10.93 1.54
N LYS A 21 4.85 11.34 0.36
CA LYS A 21 4.96 10.55 -0.87
C LYS A 21 6.39 10.15 -1.14
N GLN A 22 7.28 11.14 -1.19
CA GLN A 22 8.68 10.93 -1.54
C GLN A 22 9.36 10.01 -0.52
N LYS A 23 9.15 10.25 0.78
CA LYS A 23 9.70 9.40 1.85
C LYS A 23 9.21 7.96 1.76
N ALA A 24 7.91 7.76 1.58
CA ALA A 24 7.34 6.42 1.47
C ALA A 24 7.88 5.67 0.25
N THR A 25 7.98 6.35 -0.90
CA THR A 25 8.59 5.80 -2.10
C THR A 25 10.07 5.47 -1.88
N ASP A 26 10.85 6.35 -1.27
CA ASP A 26 12.27 6.14 -0.99
C ASP A 26 12.51 4.93 -0.09
N VAL A 27 11.69 4.75 0.94
CA VAL A 27 11.72 3.57 1.82
C VAL A 27 11.42 2.27 1.05
N LEU A 28 10.44 2.28 0.15
CA LEU A 28 10.14 1.12 -0.69
C LEU A 28 11.28 0.83 -1.68
N ILE A 29 11.89 1.87 -2.26
CA ILE A 29 13.05 1.73 -3.15
C ILE A 29 14.25 1.18 -2.38
N ALA A 30 14.50 1.66 -1.15
CA ALA A 30 15.55 1.15 -0.28
C ALA A 30 15.36 -0.32 0.10
N LYS A 31 14.11 -0.82 0.11
CA LYS A 31 13.78 -2.25 0.26
C LYS A 31 14.03 -3.06 -1.02
N GLY A 32 14.26 -2.41 -2.16
CA GLY A 32 14.49 -3.04 -3.46
C GLY A 32 13.28 -3.00 -4.39
N CYS A 33 12.21 -2.29 -4.05
CA CYS A 33 11.09 -2.05 -4.98
C CYS A 33 11.50 -1.06 -6.06
N SER A 34 11.07 -1.28 -7.30
CA SER A 34 11.27 -0.29 -8.37
C SER A 34 10.22 0.80 -8.29
N ASP A 35 10.58 2.05 -8.58
CA ASP A 35 9.62 3.17 -8.65
C ASP A 35 8.45 2.88 -9.61
N GLU A 36 8.74 2.18 -10.71
CA GLU A 36 7.75 1.72 -11.69
C GLU A 36 6.68 0.78 -11.12
N LYS A 37 7.01 0.08 -10.02
CA LYS A 37 6.09 -0.81 -9.31
C LYS A 37 5.26 -0.09 -8.25
N ILE A 38 5.65 1.13 -7.89
CA ILE A 38 4.98 1.92 -6.86
C ILE A 38 3.90 2.77 -7.55
N THR A 39 2.68 2.29 -7.49
CA THR A 39 1.51 2.96 -8.07
C THR A 39 0.72 3.68 -6.98
N MET A 40 0.14 4.85 -7.29
CA MET A 40 -0.80 5.48 -6.37
C MET A 40 -2.06 4.64 -6.21
N GLY A 41 -2.40 4.32 -4.95
CA GLY A 41 -3.62 3.61 -4.62
C GLY A 41 -4.86 4.41 -5.00
N ALA A 42 -5.79 3.78 -5.72
CA ALA A 42 -7.06 4.39 -6.13
C ALA A 42 -8.24 3.51 -5.69
N PRO A 43 -9.38 4.09 -5.28
CA PRO A 43 -10.55 3.31 -4.86
C PRO A 43 -11.19 2.53 -6.03
N THR A 44 -10.89 2.90 -7.27
CA THR A 44 -11.41 2.28 -8.49
C THR A 44 -10.48 1.23 -9.10
N LYS A 45 -9.26 1.08 -8.56
CA LYS A 45 -8.28 0.11 -9.06
C LYS A 45 -7.64 -0.62 -7.89
N VAL A 46 -7.93 -1.91 -7.80
CA VAL A 46 -7.31 -2.81 -6.83
C VAL A 46 -6.15 -3.57 -7.47
N GLY A 47 -5.21 -4.01 -6.64
CA GLY A 47 -4.17 -4.95 -7.05
C GLY A 47 -4.70 -6.36 -7.20
N ASN A 48 -3.80 -7.27 -7.56
CA ASN A 48 -4.04 -8.70 -7.64
C ASN A 48 -3.60 -9.41 -6.36
N VAL A 49 -4.00 -10.67 -6.21
CA VAL A 49 -3.46 -11.55 -5.15
C VAL A 49 -1.93 -11.64 -5.29
N GLY A 50 -1.25 -11.36 -4.19
CA GLY A 50 0.21 -11.28 -4.10
C GLY A 50 0.78 -9.87 -4.23
N ASP A 51 0.01 -8.89 -4.72
CA ASP A 51 0.42 -7.48 -4.72
C ASP A 51 0.36 -6.89 -3.31
N TYR A 52 0.94 -5.71 -3.13
CA TYR A 52 1.09 -5.08 -1.82
C TYR A 52 0.34 -3.76 -1.75
N MET A 53 -0.41 -3.56 -0.67
CA MET A 53 -0.98 -2.28 -0.30
C MET A 53 -0.05 -1.61 0.70
N VAL A 54 0.37 -0.38 0.41
CA VAL A 54 1.21 0.42 1.30
C VAL A 54 0.39 1.61 1.75
N GLN A 55 0.14 1.74 3.04
CA GLN A 55 -0.59 2.89 3.57
C GLN A 55 0.19 3.57 4.68
N LEU A 56 0.03 4.88 4.80
CA LEU A 56 0.59 5.64 5.90
C LEU A 56 -0.07 5.23 7.23
N TRP A 57 0.76 4.98 8.24
CA TRP A 57 0.36 4.55 9.57
C TRP A 57 1.07 5.38 10.65
N PRO A 58 0.44 5.59 11.83
CA PRO A 58 -0.98 5.42 12.10
C PRO A 58 -1.85 6.34 11.24
N PRO A 59 -3.12 5.98 10.97
CA PRO A 59 -4.05 6.85 10.26
C PRO A 59 -4.30 8.08 11.14
N GLY A 60 -3.96 9.27 10.64
CA GLY A 60 -4.09 10.48 11.43
C GLY A 60 -3.27 11.67 10.92
N PRO A 61 -3.14 12.71 11.75
CA PRO A 61 -2.48 13.95 11.35
C PRO A 61 -0.96 13.81 11.19
N ALA A 62 -0.34 12.80 11.78
CA ALA A 62 1.11 12.60 11.75
C ALA A 62 1.46 11.10 11.62
N PRO A 63 1.25 10.50 10.44
CA PRO A 63 1.77 9.16 10.18
C PRO A 63 3.30 9.22 10.17
N ASN A 64 3.92 8.28 10.86
CA ASN A 64 5.36 8.20 11.04
C ASN A 64 5.96 6.91 10.46
N GLN A 65 5.14 6.03 9.91
CA GLN A 65 5.56 4.79 9.29
C GLN A 65 4.65 4.44 8.11
N ILE A 66 5.13 3.57 7.22
CA ILE A 66 4.31 2.90 6.21
C ILE A 66 4.02 1.49 6.66
N LYS A 67 2.79 1.06 6.41
CA LYS A 67 2.33 -0.30 6.68
C LYS A 67 2.14 -1.02 5.36
N ILE A 68 2.86 -2.13 5.17
CA ILE A 68 2.85 -2.95 3.98
C ILE A 68 1.97 -4.17 4.25
N GLN A 69 0.92 -4.31 3.46
CA GLN A 69 -0.04 -5.40 3.60
C GLN A 69 -0.13 -6.16 2.27
N GLN A 70 0.05 -7.47 2.30
CA GLN A 70 -0.07 -8.30 1.09
C GLN A 70 -1.53 -8.59 0.83
N ILE A 71 -1.94 -8.43 -0.42
CA ILE A 71 -3.27 -8.82 -0.89
C ILE A 71 -3.32 -10.34 -0.98
N THR A 72 -4.16 -10.97 -0.16
CA THR A 72 -4.29 -12.43 -0.11
C THR A 72 -5.55 -12.92 -0.80
N LYS A 73 -6.54 -12.06 -0.99
CA LYS A 73 -7.76 -12.36 -1.74
C LYS A 73 -8.30 -11.09 -2.40
N VAL A 74 -8.78 -11.21 -3.62
CA VAL A 74 -9.50 -10.15 -4.35
C VAL A 74 -10.84 -10.71 -4.79
N GLU A 75 -11.91 -10.12 -4.29
CA GLU A 75 -13.28 -10.44 -4.68
C GLU A 75 -13.85 -9.26 -5.47
N GLU A 76 -14.52 -9.57 -6.57
CA GLU A 76 -15.25 -8.57 -7.35
C GLU A 76 -16.52 -8.19 -6.57
N VAL A 77 -16.50 -6.98 -6.01
CA VAL A 77 -17.62 -6.42 -5.24
C VAL A 77 -17.98 -5.06 -5.79
N GLU A 78 -19.21 -4.64 -5.56
CA GLU A 78 -19.63 -3.28 -5.90
C GLU A 78 -18.81 -2.25 -5.09
N PRO A 79 -18.26 -1.20 -5.74
CA PRO A 79 -17.45 -0.21 -5.05
C PRO A 79 -18.29 0.56 -4.03
N GLU A 80 -17.84 0.61 -2.78
CA GLU A 80 -18.60 1.24 -1.69
C GLU A 80 -17.86 2.45 -1.10
N GLY A 81 -18.51 3.61 -1.18
CA GLY A 81 -18.04 4.85 -0.55
C GLY A 81 -16.59 5.22 -0.93
N MET A 82 -15.78 5.58 0.07
CA MET A 82 -14.36 5.91 -0.12
C MET A 82 -13.44 4.69 -0.23
N ILE A 83 -13.91 3.51 0.21
CA ILE A 83 -13.13 2.26 0.14
C ILE A 83 -13.16 1.71 -1.30
N GLY A 84 -14.27 1.91 -2.01
CA GLY A 84 -14.42 1.46 -3.40
C GLY A 84 -14.27 -0.05 -3.53
N LEU A 85 -13.51 -0.49 -4.53
CA LEU A 85 -13.26 -1.91 -4.81
C LEU A 85 -12.39 -2.59 -3.74
N TRP A 86 -11.65 -1.81 -2.92
CA TRP A 86 -10.80 -2.36 -1.85
C TRP A 86 -11.58 -3.07 -0.74
N LYS A 87 -12.91 -2.94 -0.73
CA LYS A 87 -13.81 -3.67 0.16
C LYS A 87 -13.76 -5.18 -0.08
N GLY A 88 -13.58 -5.59 -1.33
CA GLY A 88 -13.43 -6.99 -1.73
C GLY A 88 -12.00 -7.52 -1.56
N VAL A 89 -11.07 -6.68 -1.10
CA VAL A 89 -9.65 -7.04 -1.01
C VAL A 89 -9.29 -7.43 0.42
N SER A 90 -9.01 -8.71 0.62
CA SER A 90 -8.41 -9.20 1.87
C SER A 90 -6.91 -8.98 1.83
N LYS A 91 -6.38 -8.46 2.93
CA LYS A 91 -4.99 -8.08 3.06
C LYS A 91 -4.44 -8.49 4.43
N GLU A 92 -3.24 -9.03 4.44
CA GLU A 92 -2.54 -9.46 5.65
C GLU A 92 -1.35 -8.55 5.92
N ASP A 93 -1.06 -8.29 7.19
CA ASP A 93 0.06 -7.44 7.57
C ASP A 93 1.38 -8.17 7.34
N VAL A 94 2.28 -7.54 6.60
CA VAL A 94 3.58 -8.15 6.22
C VAL A 94 4.68 -7.49 7.02
N GLU A 95 4.75 -6.17 6.94
CA GLU A 95 5.80 -5.38 7.56
C GLU A 95 5.33 -3.93 7.78
N SER A 96 5.89 -3.27 8.79
CA SER A 96 5.73 -1.84 9.02
C SER A 96 7.10 -1.18 9.05
N ILE A 97 7.31 -0.13 8.27
CA ILE A 97 8.60 0.54 8.13
C ILE A 97 8.48 2.01 8.54
N PRO A 98 9.27 2.49 9.52
CA PRO A 98 9.28 3.90 9.91
C PRO A 98 9.76 4.81 8.77
N LEU A 99 9.21 6.03 8.71
CA LEU A 99 9.54 7.10 7.75
C LEU A 99 10.56 8.12 8.31
N GLU A 100 11.20 7.77 9.43
CA GLU A 100 12.17 8.58 10.17
C GLU A 100 13.49 8.74 9.41
#